data_AF-A0A7C3YBB1-F1
#
_entry.id   AF-A0A7C3YBB1-F1
#
_cell.length_a   1.000
_cell.length_b   1.000
_cell.length_c   1.000
_cell.angle_alpha   90.00
_cell.angle_beta   90.00
_cell.angle_gamma   90.00
#
_symmetry.space_group_name_H-M   'P 1'
#
loop_
_entity.id
_entity.type
_entity.pdbx_description
1 polymer ?
#
loop_
_entity_poly.entity_id
_entity_poly.type
_entity_poly.pdbx_seq_one_letter_code
_entity_poly.pdbx_strand_id
1 'polypeptide(L)'
;EIKPHPHGIELGMFRRMLESTKSRNLIGFMVNDFSRVGRNSAEEVCKIAGIDASKDPTKLSNEESEVLFKAMKKVKLMRPPTDCLSPLGEELLLKGLQKEIKAEFFAAITRPTSVYRGNPFVVECAIAYGGELPQDSTIELMRFSNKVPLLYQAGDCAITKAVATTDWKRYGLQQSGKSLPSGPAVILVHFASVWVPYVSESKQALAAYPAIMKEIKLGLQELGRRLQKHVSGKRRAEMQRKRRQIFERYIPEVANSLQELANAKADIVKRKLFEMIEKKQITIEEAVEDVKEGSGRKVGEAREEDSE
;
A
#
# COMPACT_ATOMS: atom_id res chain seq x y z
N GLU A 1 10.13 25.69 -0.81
CA GLU A 1 10.03 25.43 -2.26
C GLU A 1 11.22 24.59 -2.69
N ILE A 2 11.01 23.57 -3.54
CA ILE A 2 12.06 22.62 -3.96
C ILE A 2 12.47 22.90 -5.40
N LYS A 3 13.78 22.93 -5.66
CA LYS A 3 14.31 23.03 -7.03
C LYS A 3 13.99 21.76 -7.82
N PRO A 4 13.72 21.87 -9.13
CA PRO A 4 13.44 20.70 -9.95
C PRO A 4 14.64 19.74 -9.95
N HIS A 5 14.34 18.45 -10.02
CA HIS A 5 15.35 17.42 -10.22
C HIS A 5 15.58 17.22 -11.73
N PRO A 6 16.82 17.04 -12.22
CA PRO A 6 17.11 16.93 -13.65
C PRO A 6 16.36 15.82 -14.40
N HIS A 7 16.10 14.68 -13.74
CA HIS A 7 15.30 13.60 -14.34
C HIS A 7 13.79 13.89 -14.45
N GLY A 8 13.30 14.99 -13.87
CA GLY A 8 11.88 15.35 -13.83
C GLY A 8 11.47 16.51 -14.72
N ILE A 9 12.43 17.15 -15.37
CA ILE A 9 12.18 18.22 -16.32
C ILE A 9 12.07 17.68 -17.75
N GLU A 10 11.27 18.36 -18.55
CA GLU A 10 11.15 18.15 -19.99
C GLU A 10 12.00 19.17 -20.75
N LEU A 11 12.35 18.87 -22.00
CA LEU A 11 13.24 19.72 -22.82
C LEU A 11 12.73 21.18 -22.91
N GLY A 12 11.42 21.37 -23.08
CA GLY A 12 10.83 22.71 -23.16
C GLY A 12 10.87 23.48 -21.84
N MET A 13 10.88 22.80 -20.69
CA MET A 13 11.10 23.46 -19.39
C MET A 13 12.59 23.76 -19.20
N PHE A 14 13.46 22.84 -19.59
CA PHE A 14 14.91 23.03 -19.55
C PHE A 14 15.36 24.27 -20.34
N ARG A 15 14.84 24.45 -21.57
CA ARG A 15 15.13 25.65 -22.38
C ARG A 15 14.68 26.95 -21.71
N ARG A 16 13.46 26.97 -21.15
CA ARG A 16 12.99 28.11 -20.37
C ARG A 16 13.86 28.40 -19.13
N MET A 17 14.41 27.35 -18.50
CA MET A 17 15.35 27.52 -17.39
C MET A 17 16.70 28.10 -17.84
N LEU A 18 17.20 27.70 -19.02
CA LEU A 18 18.41 28.28 -19.61
C LEU A 18 18.24 29.78 -19.92
N GLU A 19 17.07 30.19 -20.41
CA GLU A 19 16.77 31.60 -20.72
C GLU A 19 16.58 32.46 -19.46
N SER A 20 16.05 31.89 -18.38
CA SER A 20 15.72 32.60 -17.13
C SER A 20 16.78 32.52 -16.04
N THR A 21 17.86 31.77 -16.25
CA THR A 21 18.91 31.62 -15.23
C THR A 21 19.71 32.91 -15.03
N LYS A 22 20.18 33.12 -13.80
CA LYS A 22 21.11 34.19 -13.43
C LYS A 22 22.57 33.74 -13.48
N SER A 23 22.82 32.47 -13.79
CA SER A 23 24.16 31.88 -13.78
C SER A 23 24.93 32.25 -15.05
N ARG A 24 26.21 32.62 -14.91
CA ARG A 24 27.08 33.04 -16.02
C ARG A 24 27.78 31.87 -16.73
N ASN A 25 27.71 30.67 -16.16
CA ASN A 25 28.34 29.46 -16.69
C ASN A 25 27.42 28.24 -16.48
N LEU A 26 27.65 27.20 -17.29
CA LEU A 26 26.87 25.96 -17.25
C LEU A 26 26.97 25.21 -15.93
N ILE A 27 28.14 25.20 -15.31
CA ILE A 27 28.32 24.58 -13.99
C ILE A 27 27.45 25.27 -12.94
N GLY A 28 27.47 26.61 -12.91
CA GLY A 28 26.68 27.43 -11.99
C GLY A 28 25.19 27.22 -12.21
N PHE A 29 24.74 27.17 -13.46
CA PHE A 29 23.36 26.86 -13.82
C PHE A 29 22.93 25.50 -13.23
N MET A 30 23.73 24.46 -13.48
CA MET A 30 23.41 23.11 -13.03
C MET A 30 23.36 22.99 -11.50
N VAL A 31 24.28 23.64 -10.78
CA VAL A 31 24.35 23.58 -9.32
C VAL A 31 23.27 24.46 -8.65
N ASN A 32 23.00 25.64 -9.23
CA ASN A 32 22.09 26.61 -8.61
C ASN A 32 20.63 26.35 -8.94
N ASP A 33 20.30 25.84 -10.13
CA ASP A 33 18.90 25.73 -10.57
C ASP A 33 18.31 24.33 -10.39
N PHE A 34 19.15 23.31 -10.18
CA PHE A 34 18.69 21.94 -9.95
C PHE A 34 18.97 21.44 -8.53
N SER A 35 18.08 20.56 -8.07
CA SER A 35 18.30 19.84 -6.81
C SER A 35 19.27 18.68 -7.02
N ARG A 36 20.16 18.46 -6.05
CA ARG A 36 21.07 17.29 -5.97
C ARG A 36 22.06 17.15 -7.13
N VAL A 37 22.43 18.28 -7.75
CA VAL A 37 23.53 18.35 -8.72
C VAL A 37 24.72 19.06 -8.08
N GLY A 38 25.83 18.34 -7.93
CA GLY A 38 27.10 18.89 -7.47
C GLY A 38 28.00 19.33 -8.62
N ARG A 39 29.10 20.02 -8.31
CA ARG A 39 30.08 20.46 -9.31
C ARG A 39 30.63 19.30 -10.15
N ASN A 40 31.03 18.19 -9.51
CA ASN A 40 31.59 17.03 -10.20
C ASN A 40 30.58 16.42 -11.19
N SER A 41 29.32 16.29 -10.80
CA SER A 41 28.26 15.78 -11.67
C SER A 41 27.98 16.75 -12.83
N ALA A 42 28.00 18.06 -12.58
CA ALA A 42 27.83 19.06 -13.63
C ALA A 42 28.97 19.01 -14.67
N GLU A 43 30.21 18.86 -14.21
CA GLU A 43 31.37 18.68 -15.09
C GLU A 43 31.29 17.38 -15.91
N GLU A 44 30.84 16.29 -15.30
CA GLU A 44 30.61 15.02 -16.00
C GLU A 44 29.55 15.16 -17.09
N VAL A 45 28.44 15.86 -16.80
CA VAL A 45 27.40 16.13 -17.81
C VAL A 45 27.96 16.95 -18.98
N CYS A 46 28.75 17.99 -18.71
CA CYS A 46 29.36 18.82 -19.75
C CYS A 46 30.35 18.02 -20.62
N LYS A 47 31.16 17.14 -20.00
CA LYS A 47 32.08 16.24 -20.70
C LYS A 47 31.34 15.27 -21.63
N ILE A 48 30.25 14.67 -21.16
CA ILE A 48 29.43 13.75 -21.97
C ILE A 48 28.73 14.49 -23.12
N ALA A 49 28.31 15.74 -22.87
CA ALA A 49 27.68 16.57 -23.88
C ALA A 49 28.67 17.13 -24.92
N GLY A 50 29.97 17.13 -24.63
CA GLY A 50 30.98 17.76 -25.49
C GLY A 50 30.90 19.29 -25.51
N ILE A 51 30.35 19.90 -24.44
CA ILE A 51 30.14 21.35 -24.33
C ILE A 51 31.08 21.91 -23.26
N ASP A 52 31.69 23.06 -23.53
CA ASP A 52 32.54 23.75 -22.57
C ASP A 52 31.73 24.18 -21.34
N ALA A 53 32.22 23.79 -20.16
CA ALA A 53 31.57 24.03 -18.87
C ALA A 53 31.53 25.53 -18.48
N SER A 54 32.38 26.35 -19.09
CA SER A 54 32.43 27.80 -18.91
C SER A 54 31.47 28.56 -19.83
N LYS A 55 30.82 27.88 -20.78
CA LYS A 55 29.90 28.51 -21.73
C LYS A 55 28.71 29.14 -21.01
N ASP A 56 28.24 30.27 -21.53
CA ASP A 56 27.06 30.98 -21.03
C ASP A 56 25.78 30.18 -21.33
N PRO A 57 24.96 29.84 -20.31
CA PRO A 57 23.72 29.09 -20.48
C PRO A 57 22.73 29.75 -21.46
N THR A 58 22.71 31.08 -21.53
CA THR A 58 21.73 31.82 -22.35
C THR A 58 22.05 31.81 -23.85
N LYS A 59 23.30 31.48 -24.20
CA LYS A 59 23.80 31.49 -25.59
C LYS A 59 23.87 30.10 -26.23
N LEU A 60 23.29 29.09 -25.60
CA LEU A 60 23.26 27.72 -26.12
C LEU A 60 22.33 27.61 -27.33
N SER A 61 22.79 26.90 -28.36
CA SER A 61 21.93 26.58 -29.49
C SER A 61 20.84 25.57 -29.09
N ASN A 62 19.80 25.45 -29.92
CA ASN A 62 18.73 24.48 -29.72
C ASN A 62 19.24 23.03 -29.73
N GLU A 63 20.22 22.75 -30.58
CA GLU A 63 20.86 21.43 -30.73
C GLU A 63 21.74 21.13 -29.52
N GLU A 64 22.58 22.08 -29.11
CA GLU A 64 23.43 21.96 -27.92
C GLU A 64 22.60 21.73 -26.66
N SER A 65 21.47 22.44 -26.52
CA SER A 65 20.54 22.27 -25.41
C SER A 65 19.93 20.87 -25.36
N GLU A 66 19.65 20.27 -26.51
CA GLU A 66 19.11 18.91 -26.58
C GLU A 66 20.18 17.86 -26.23
N VAL A 67 21.40 18.04 -26.73
CA VAL A 67 22.55 17.18 -26.40
C VAL A 67 22.85 17.23 -24.89
N LEU A 68 22.89 18.43 -24.31
CA LEU A 68 23.10 18.64 -22.88
C LEU A 68 22.00 17.98 -22.04
N PHE A 69 20.75 18.12 -22.44
CA PHE A 69 19.62 17.50 -21.75
C PHE A 69 19.67 15.96 -21.82
N LYS A 70 20.03 15.39 -22.97
CA LYS A 70 20.25 13.94 -23.12
C LYS A 70 21.41 13.45 -22.25
N ALA A 71 22.51 14.20 -22.18
CA ALA A 71 23.64 13.88 -21.31
C ALA A 71 23.23 13.89 -19.83
N MET A 72 22.46 14.89 -19.41
CA MET A 72 21.97 15.04 -18.05
C MET A 72 21.05 13.90 -17.60
N LYS A 73 20.27 13.31 -18.52
CA LYS A 73 19.47 12.10 -18.21
C LYS A 73 20.28 10.82 -18.09
N LYS A 74 21.49 10.76 -18.67
CA LYS A 74 22.38 9.58 -18.61
C LYS A 74 23.20 9.53 -17.33
N VAL A 75 23.57 10.68 -16.78
CA VAL A 75 24.38 10.76 -15.55
C VAL A 75 23.55 10.29 -14.35
N LYS A 76 24.16 9.45 -13.50
CA LYS A 76 23.54 8.98 -12.27
C LYS A 76 23.61 10.07 -11.20
N LEU A 77 22.48 10.72 -10.98
CA LEU A 77 22.34 11.75 -9.96
C LEU A 77 21.84 11.19 -8.63
N MET A 78 22.12 11.92 -7.56
CA MET A 78 21.62 11.60 -6.23
C MET A 78 20.10 11.80 -6.20
N ARG A 79 19.40 10.94 -5.45
CA ARG A 79 17.93 11.00 -5.35
C ARG A 79 17.46 12.37 -4.82
N PRO A 80 16.32 12.89 -5.31
CA PRO A 80 15.75 14.15 -4.82
C PRO A 80 15.47 14.05 -3.30
N PRO A 81 15.50 15.19 -2.59
CA PRO A 81 15.17 15.20 -1.18
C PRO A 81 13.72 14.80 -0.95
N THR A 82 13.50 14.05 0.13
CA THR A 82 12.21 13.44 0.48
C THR A 82 11.42 14.26 1.51
N ASP A 83 12.07 15.27 2.11
CA ASP A 83 11.53 16.16 3.16
C ASP A 83 10.56 17.24 2.64
N CYS A 84 10.28 17.25 1.33
CA CYS A 84 9.40 18.23 0.71
C CYS A 84 7.91 17.82 0.73
N LEU A 85 7.58 16.67 1.31
CA LEU A 85 6.23 16.10 1.30
C LEU A 85 5.57 16.22 2.66
N SER A 86 4.27 16.51 2.67
CA SER A 86 3.42 16.53 3.87
C SER A 86 2.35 15.43 3.77
N PRO A 87 2.70 14.17 4.09
CA PRO A 87 1.72 13.09 4.17
C PRO A 87 0.68 13.36 5.28
N LEU A 88 -0.44 12.64 5.25
CA LEU A 88 -1.45 12.73 6.31
C LEU A 88 -1.00 11.97 7.57
N GLY A 89 -0.33 10.84 7.39
CA GLY A 89 0.12 9.96 8.47
C GLY A 89 -0.91 8.89 8.84
N GLU A 90 -0.42 7.75 9.33
CA GLU A 90 -1.23 6.58 9.68
C GLU A 90 -2.27 6.88 10.77
N GLU A 91 -1.87 7.63 11.80
CA GLU A 91 -2.75 7.93 12.93
C GLU A 91 -3.95 8.79 12.54
N LEU A 92 -3.73 9.82 11.72
CA LEU A 92 -4.79 10.71 11.25
C LEU A 92 -5.72 10.00 10.28
N LEU A 93 -5.18 9.13 9.41
CA LEU A 93 -5.99 8.27 8.54
C LEU A 93 -6.90 7.33 9.33
N LEU A 94 -6.37 6.67 10.37
CA LEU A 94 -7.16 5.79 11.23
C LEU A 94 -8.27 6.54 11.96
N LYS A 95 -7.95 7.68 12.59
CA LYS A 95 -8.93 8.52 13.29
C LYS A 95 -10.03 9.02 12.36
N GLY A 96 -9.66 9.41 11.13
CA GLY A 96 -10.62 9.85 10.11
C GLY A 96 -11.58 8.74 9.70
N LEU A 97 -11.07 7.55 9.41
CA LEU A 97 -11.90 6.40 9.02
C LEU A 97 -12.80 5.92 10.16
N GLN A 98 -12.29 5.86 11.40
CA GLN A 98 -13.08 5.44 12.56
C GLN A 98 -14.24 6.38 12.87
N LYS A 99 -14.09 7.67 12.60
CA LYS A 99 -15.13 8.66 12.83
C LYS A 99 -16.26 8.56 11.80
N GLU A 100 -15.91 8.33 10.54
CA GLU A 100 -16.87 8.37 9.43
C GLU A 100 -17.52 7.01 9.16
N ILE A 101 -16.75 5.93 9.29
CA ILE A 101 -17.17 4.58 8.90
C ILE A 101 -17.33 3.72 10.14
N LYS A 102 -18.52 3.13 10.30
CA LYS A 102 -18.79 2.15 11.35
C LYS A 102 -18.37 0.74 10.90
N ALA A 103 -17.07 0.47 11.02
CA ALA A 103 -16.48 -0.84 10.74
C ALA A 103 -15.93 -1.50 12.00
N GLU A 104 -15.68 -2.80 11.93
CA GLU A 104 -15.12 -3.59 13.04
C GLU A 104 -13.59 -3.53 13.07
N PHE A 105 -12.96 -3.37 11.90
CA PHE A 105 -11.52 -3.41 11.74
C PHE A 105 -11.02 -2.23 10.90
N PHE A 106 -9.92 -1.63 11.34
CA PHE A 106 -9.24 -0.55 10.64
C PHE A 106 -7.74 -0.82 10.58
N ALA A 107 -7.14 -0.56 9.42
CA ALA A 107 -5.69 -0.54 9.28
C ALA A 107 -5.27 0.56 8.31
N ALA A 108 -4.21 1.29 8.65
CA ALA A 108 -3.57 2.25 7.77
C ALA A 108 -2.08 1.93 7.62
N ILE A 109 -1.48 2.40 6.53
CA ILE A 109 -0.06 2.30 6.25
C ILE A 109 0.40 3.54 5.48
N THR A 110 1.51 4.13 5.90
CA THR A 110 2.22 5.18 5.16
C THR A 110 3.49 4.56 4.61
N ARG A 111 3.60 4.47 3.27
CA ARG A 111 4.77 3.88 2.62
C ARG A 111 5.97 4.84 2.66
N PRO A 112 7.20 4.31 2.62
CA PRO A 112 8.38 5.16 2.44
C PRO A 112 8.30 5.92 1.11
N THR A 113 8.96 7.08 1.08
CA THR A 113 9.00 7.96 -0.08
C THR A 113 9.67 7.29 -1.27
N SER A 114 8.97 7.25 -2.40
CA SER A 114 9.46 6.75 -3.68
C SER A 114 9.61 7.91 -4.67
N VAL A 115 10.30 7.69 -5.79
CA VAL A 115 10.56 8.74 -6.79
C VAL A 115 10.08 8.27 -8.15
N TYR A 116 9.34 9.11 -8.86
CA TYR A 116 8.98 8.90 -10.26
C TYR A 116 9.42 10.10 -11.09
N ARG A 117 10.15 9.88 -12.20
CA ARG A 117 10.68 10.97 -13.05
C ARG A 117 11.25 12.13 -12.22
N GLY A 118 12.14 11.86 -11.27
CA GLY A 118 12.73 12.90 -10.40
C GLY A 118 11.79 13.60 -9.40
N ASN A 119 10.49 13.26 -9.35
CA ASN A 119 9.53 13.79 -8.39
C ASN A 119 9.33 12.81 -7.24
N PRO A 120 9.61 13.20 -5.99
CA PRO A 120 9.33 12.37 -4.83
C PRO A 120 7.82 12.30 -4.57
N PHE A 121 7.34 11.12 -4.17
CA PHE A 121 5.95 10.89 -3.80
C PHE A 121 5.84 9.89 -2.64
N VAL A 122 4.75 9.98 -1.91
CA VAL A 122 4.35 9.06 -0.85
C VAL A 122 2.96 8.51 -1.18
N VAL A 123 2.77 7.23 -0.87
CA VAL A 123 1.47 6.57 -0.95
C VAL A 123 1.06 6.16 0.44
N GLU A 124 -0.14 6.54 0.82
CA GLU A 124 -0.77 6.11 2.05
C GLU A 124 -2.02 5.33 1.69
N CYS A 125 -2.19 4.18 2.32
CA CYS A 125 -3.35 3.36 2.09
C CYS A 125 -4.02 3.11 3.45
N ALA A 126 -5.33 2.98 3.45
CA ALA A 126 -6.07 2.52 4.61
C ALA A 126 -7.25 1.64 4.19
N ILE A 127 -7.67 0.76 5.09
CA ILE A 127 -8.78 -0.17 4.90
C ILE A 127 -9.64 -0.21 6.15
N ALA A 128 -10.96 -0.19 5.94
CA ALA A 128 -11.97 -0.46 6.94
C ALA A 128 -12.75 -1.71 6.52
N TYR A 129 -13.08 -2.60 7.45
CA TYR A 129 -13.75 -3.86 7.16
C TYR A 129 -14.79 -4.26 8.21
N GLY A 130 -15.92 -4.82 7.75
CA GLY A 130 -17.00 -5.34 8.59
C GLY A 130 -17.96 -4.27 9.12
N GLY A 131 -18.68 -4.59 10.20
CA GLY A 131 -19.63 -3.66 10.82
C GLY A 131 -20.91 -3.49 10.02
N GLU A 132 -21.35 -2.25 9.84
CA GLU A 132 -22.58 -1.90 9.09
C GLU A 132 -22.37 -1.89 7.56
N LEU A 133 -21.18 -2.29 7.09
CA LEU A 133 -20.86 -2.30 5.65
C LEU A 133 -21.58 -3.44 4.89
N PRO A 134 -22.10 -3.16 3.68
CA PRO A 134 -22.81 -4.16 2.87
C PRO A 134 -21.89 -5.28 2.37
N GLN A 135 -22.27 -6.54 2.61
CA GLN A 135 -21.44 -7.72 2.31
C GLN A 135 -21.35 -8.05 0.82
N ASP A 136 -22.43 -7.87 0.06
CA ASP A 136 -22.51 -8.31 -1.35
C ASP A 136 -22.26 -7.19 -2.36
N SER A 137 -21.92 -5.99 -1.89
CA SER A 137 -21.64 -4.84 -2.77
C SER A 137 -20.19 -4.76 -3.20
N THR A 138 -19.92 -4.06 -4.30
CA THR A 138 -18.56 -3.66 -4.66
C THR A 138 -18.00 -2.74 -3.60
N ILE A 139 -16.73 -2.95 -3.23
CA ILE A 139 -16.09 -2.12 -2.22
C ILE A 139 -16.15 -0.63 -2.58
N GLU A 140 -16.25 0.21 -1.56
CA GLU A 140 -16.11 1.65 -1.74
C GLU A 140 -14.63 2.01 -1.82
N LEU A 141 -14.24 2.72 -2.89
CA LEU A 141 -12.86 3.15 -3.12
C LEU A 141 -12.74 4.68 -3.01
N MET A 142 -12.15 5.14 -1.92
CA MET A 142 -11.85 6.54 -1.67
C MET A 142 -10.47 6.90 -2.22
N ARG A 143 -10.41 7.80 -3.19
CA ARG A 143 -9.18 8.20 -3.87
C ARG A 143 -8.84 9.63 -3.47
N PHE A 144 -7.61 9.85 -3.01
CA PHE A 144 -7.12 11.17 -2.64
C PHE A 144 -5.81 11.50 -3.34
N SER A 145 -5.62 12.77 -3.65
CA SER A 145 -4.38 13.32 -4.17
C SER A 145 -4.07 14.64 -3.46
N ASN A 146 -2.90 14.78 -2.83
CA ASN A 146 -2.50 15.97 -2.08
C ASN A 146 -3.64 16.51 -1.18
N LYS A 147 -4.27 15.63 -0.38
CA LYS A 147 -5.38 15.93 0.53
C LYS A 147 -6.70 16.36 -0.16
N VAL A 148 -6.81 16.23 -1.48
CA VAL A 148 -8.03 16.52 -2.26
C VAL A 148 -8.68 15.21 -2.73
N PRO A 149 -10.00 15.00 -2.51
CA PRO A 149 -10.70 13.82 -3.00
C PRO A 149 -10.86 13.84 -4.52
N LEU A 150 -10.69 12.67 -5.14
CA LEU A 150 -10.89 12.45 -6.57
C LEU A 150 -12.21 11.71 -6.78
N LEU A 151 -13.25 12.43 -7.22
CA LEU A 151 -14.61 11.90 -7.31
C LEU A 151 -14.89 11.26 -8.68
N TYR A 152 -14.43 11.90 -9.76
CA TYR A 152 -14.78 11.49 -11.13
C TYR A 152 -13.68 10.65 -11.82
N GLN A 153 -14.01 10.07 -12.98
CA GLN A 153 -13.05 9.34 -13.84
C GLN A 153 -12.31 8.19 -13.13
N ALA A 154 -13.05 7.43 -12.30
CA ALA A 154 -12.46 6.32 -11.56
C ALA A 154 -11.86 5.24 -12.47
N GLY A 155 -12.43 4.98 -13.65
CA GLY A 155 -11.96 3.95 -14.59
C GLY A 155 -10.53 4.16 -15.08
N ASP A 156 -10.11 5.41 -15.29
CA ASP A 156 -8.78 5.72 -15.83
C ASP A 156 -7.70 5.89 -14.76
N CYS A 157 -8.11 6.05 -13.51
CA CYS A 157 -7.21 6.34 -12.39
C CYS A 157 -6.28 5.17 -12.07
N ALA A 158 -4.99 5.47 -11.89
CA ALA A 158 -3.97 4.53 -11.45
C ALA A 158 -4.34 3.82 -10.14
N ILE A 159 -4.95 4.53 -9.18
CA ILE A 159 -5.39 3.94 -7.91
C ILE A 159 -6.39 2.82 -8.14
N THR A 160 -7.45 3.08 -8.92
CA THR A 160 -8.48 2.10 -9.22
C THR A 160 -7.88 0.90 -9.95
N LYS A 161 -7.02 1.14 -10.94
CA LYS A 161 -6.30 0.08 -11.67
C LYS A 161 -5.42 -0.74 -10.72
N ALA A 162 -4.76 -0.13 -9.75
CA ALA A 162 -3.91 -0.83 -8.78
C ALA A 162 -4.72 -1.68 -7.80
N VAL A 163 -5.87 -1.17 -7.32
CA VAL A 163 -6.80 -1.93 -6.48
C VAL A 163 -7.37 -3.12 -7.25
N ALA A 164 -7.82 -2.91 -8.48
CA ALA A 164 -8.40 -3.94 -9.33
C ALA A 164 -7.38 -5.03 -9.75
N THR A 165 -6.10 -4.67 -9.88
CA THR A 165 -5.01 -5.61 -10.23
C THR A 165 -4.49 -6.40 -9.01
N THR A 166 -4.85 -5.99 -7.80
CA THR A 166 -4.47 -6.69 -6.57
C THR A 166 -5.41 -7.89 -6.37
N ASP A 167 -4.85 -9.05 -6.00
CA ASP A 167 -5.60 -10.29 -5.80
C ASP A 167 -6.17 -10.32 -4.37
N TRP A 168 -7.40 -9.84 -4.21
CA TRP A 168 -8.06 -9.71 -2.91
C TRP A 168 -8.66 -11.02 -2.39
N LYS A 169 -8.80 -12.04 -3.25
CA LYS A 169 -9.24 -13.38 -2.83
C LYS A 169 -8.33 -13.97 -1.77
N ARG A 170 -7.02 -13.72 -1.89
CA ARG A 170 -6.02 -14.15 -0.91
C ARG A 170 -6.21 -13.51 0.46
N TYR A 171 -6.83 -12.34 0.50
CA TYR A 171 -7.00 -11.54 1.72
C TYR A 171 -8.40 -11.64 2.32
N GLY A 172 -9.27 -12.48 1.76
CA GLY A 172 -10.60 -12.77 2.31
C GLY A 172 -11.75 -11.96 1.71
N LEU A 173 -11.52 -11.18 0.65
CA LEU A 173 -12.60 -10.54 -0.12
C LEU A 173 -12.94 -11.37 -1.36
N GLN A 174 -14.13 -11.17 -1.92
CA GLN A 174 -14.53 -11.79 -3.19
C GLN A 174 -14.11 -10.90 -4.36
N GLN A 175 -13.79 -11.49 -5.52
CA GLN A 175 -13.38 -10.72 -6.69
C GLN A 175 -13.62 -11.50 -7.98
N SER A 176 -14.11 -10.85 -9.03
CA SER A 176 -14.36 -11.47 -10.33
C SER A 176 -13.33 -10.97 -11.35
N GLY A 177 -12.30 -11.77 -11.60
CA GLY A 177 -11.22 -11.39 -12.52
C GLY A 177 -10.44 -10.17 -12.03
N LYS A 178 -10.30 -9.15 -12.90
CA LYS A 178 -9.59 -7.88 -12.62
C LYS A 178 -10.57 -6.73 -12.35
N SER A 179 -11.74 -7.01 -11.79
CA SER A 179 -12.67 -5.97 -11.31
C SER A 179 -12.26 -5.47 -9.93
N LEU A 180 -12.96 -4.44 -9.44
CA LEU A 180 -12.96 -4.15 -8.00
C LEU A 180 -13.50 -5.36 -7.23
N PRO A 181 -12.96 -5.65 -6.03
CA PRO A 181 -13.48 -6.72 -5.19
C PRO A 181 -14.86 -6.36 -4.63
N SER A 182 -15.60 -7.37 -4.20
CA SER A 182 -16.84 -7.26 -3.45
C SER A 182 -16.62 -7.75 -2.02
N GLY A 183 -17.31 -7.11 -1.08
CA GLY A 183 -17.20 -7.39 0.34
C GLY A 183 -17.48 -6.17 1.20
N PRO A 184 -17.65 -6.37 2.52
CA PRO A 184 -17.91 -5.30 3.48
C PRO A 184 -16.61 -4.54 3.80
N ALA A 185 -16.04 -3.86 2.81
CA ALA A 185 -14.78 -3.15 2.94
C ALA A 185 -14.79 -1.79 2.25
N VAL A 186 -14.10 -0.83 2.86
CA VAL A 186 -13.79 0.48 2.27
C VAL A 186 -12.28 0.62 2.19
N ILE A 187 -11.78 0.99 1.01
CA ILE A 187 -10.35 1.21 0.78
C ILE A 187 -10.13 2.69 0.49
N LEU A 188 -9.19 3.28 1.21
CA LEU A 188 -8.71 4.63 0.97
C LEU A 188 -7.27 4.58 0.45
N VAL A 189 -6.98 5.31 -0.62
CA VAL A 189 -5.62 5.51 -1.11
C VAL A 189 -5.37 7.00 -1.30
N HIS A 190 -4.36 7.51 -0.62
CA HIS A 190 -3.86 8.87 -0.74
C HIS A 190 -2.51 8.89 -1.44
N PHE A 191 -2.41 9.71 -2.47
CA PHE A 191 -1.18 9.98 -3.20
C PHE A 191 -0.70 11.39 -2.91
N ALA A 192 0.49 11.54 -2.34
CA ALA A 192 1.09 12.84 -2.03
C ALA A 192 2.37 13.04 -2.85
N SER A 193 2.46 14.14 -3.60
CA SER A 193 3.63 14.47 -4.43
C SER A 193 3.72 15.97 -4.71
N VAL A 194 4.93 16.47 -4.97
CA VAL A 194 5.17 17.88 -5.36
C VAL A 194 4.50 18.21 -6.70
N TRP A 195 4.61 17.26 -7.64
CA TRP A 195 3.92 17.30 -8.92
C TRP A 195 3.07 16.04 -9.00
N VAL A 196 1.79 16.16 -9.35
CA VAL A 196 0.89 15.00 -9.45
C VAL A 196 0.62 14.73 -10.93
N PRO A 197 0.79 13.48 -11.41
CA PRO A 197 0.58 13.18 -12.82
C PRO A 197 -0.91 12.92 -13.08
N TYR A 198 -1.65 13.96 -13.45
CA TYR A 198 -3.05 13.81 -13.84
C TYR A 198 -3.18 13.36 -15.31
N VAL A 199 -4.22 12.58 -15.61
CA VAL A 199 -4.55 12.16 -16.99
C VAL A 199 -5.18 13.32 -17.78
N SER A 200 -5.99 14.13 -17.11
CA SER A 200 -6.78 15.21 -17.68
C SER A 200 -6.54 16.52 -16.91
N GLU A 201 -6.80 17.65 -17.56
CA GLU A 201 -6.69 18.98 -16.95
C GLU A 201 -7.67 19.19 -15.79
N SER A 202 -8.75 18.40 -15.72
CA SER A 202 -9.73 18.42 -14.63
C SER A 202 -9.19 17.84 -13.32
N LYS A 203 -7.99 17.23 -13.34
CA LYS A 203 -7.29 16.68 -12.17
C LYS A 203 -8.09 15.64 -11.40
N GLN A 204 -8.91 14.83 -12.09
CA GLN A 204 -9.79 13.82 -11.47
C GLN A 204 -9.21 12.39 -11.44
N ALA A 205 -8.17 12.12 -12.22
CA ALA A 205 -7.57 10.79 -12.32
C ALA A 205 -6.04 10.85 -12.40
N LEU A 206 -5.38 9.93 -11.69
CA LEU A 206 -3.93 9.76 -11.73
C LEU A 206 -3.51 8.89 -12.92
N ALA A 207 -2.41 9.26 -13.57
CA ALA A 207 -1.85 8.51 -14.68
C ALA A 207 -1.12 7.23 -14.20
N ALA A 208 -1.28 6.14 -14.96
CA ALA A 208 -0.81 4.81 -14.58
C ALA A 208 0.68 4.59 -14.91
N TYR A 209 1.57 5.31 -14.21
CA TYR A 209 3.01 5.06 -14.32
C TYR A 209 3.42 3.79 -13.56
N PRO A 210 4.32 2.94 -14.11
CA PRO A 210 4.73 1.70 -13.44
C PRO A 210 5.29 1.88 -12.03
N ALA A 211 6.06 2.95 -11.79
CA ALA A 211 6.62 3.26 -10.48
C ALA A 211 5.53 3.55 -9.43
N ILE A 212 4.49 4.31 -9.82
CA ILE A 212 3.36 4.67 -8.97
C ILE A 212 2.48 3.43 -8.73
N MET A 213 2.13 2.72 -9.79
CA MET A 213 1.34 1.48 -9.72
C MET A 213 1.98 0.43 -8.81
N LYS A 214 3.31 0.26 -8.90
CA LYS A 214 4.07 -0.66 -8.05
C LYS A 214 3.97 -0.27 -6.57
N GLU A 215 4.17 1.00 -6.24
CA GLU A 215 4.14 1.45 -4.84
C GLU A 215 2.74 1.34 -4.23
N ILE A 216 1.69 1.72 -4.98
CA ILE A 216 0.31 1.55 -4.54
C ILE A 216 0.01 0.07 -4.29
N LYS A 217 0.41 -0.81 -5.21
CA LYS A 217 0.20 -2.26 -5.05
C LYS A 217 0.89 -2.81 -3.80
N LEU A 218 2.12 -2.38 -3.53
CA LEU A 218 2.85 -2.81 -2.31
C LEU A 218 2.14 -2.34 -1.04
N GLY A 219 1.63 -1.10 -1.01
CA GLY A 219 0.84 -0.59 0.12
C GLY A 219 -0.45 -1.37 0.33
N LEU A 220 -1.19 -1.66 -0.75
CA LEU A 220 -2.42 -2.46 -0.69
C LEU A 220 -2.17 -3.90 -0.26
N GLN A 221 -1.06 -4.53 -0.70
CA GLN A 221 -0.70 -5.88 -0.28
C GLN A 221 -0.40 -5.95 1.22
N GLU A 222 0.26 -4.93 1.77
CA GLU A 222 0.55 -4.88 3.21
C GLU A 222 -0.74 -4.77 4.03
N LEU A 223 -1.68 -3.92 3.60
CA LEU A 223 -3.01 -3.87 4.22
C LEU A 223 -3.78 -5.18 4.05
N GLY A 224 -3.68 -5.81 2.87
CA GLY A 224 -4.30 -7.10 2.59
C GLY A 224 -3.85 -8.18 3.57
N ARG A 225 -2.57 -8.24 3.92
CA ARG A 225 -2.06 -9.17 4.95
C ARG A 225 -2.67 -8.90 6.33
N ARG A 226 -2.76 -7.63 6.74
CA ARG A 226 -3.39 -7.25 8.02
C ARG A 226 -4.89 -7.60 8.03
N LEU A 227 -5.59 -7.35 6.93
CA LEU A 227 -6.99 -7.75 6.74
C LEU A 227 -7.15 -9.27 6.83
N GLN A 228 -6.34 -10.03 6.11
CA GLN A 228 -6.39 -11.49 6.08
C GLN A 228 -6.28 -12.07 7.49
N LYS A 229 -5.40 -11.50 8.32
CA LYS A 229 -5.25 -11.90 9.72
C LYS A 229 -6.54 -11.73 10.51
N HIS A 230 -7.22 -10.60 10.35
CA HIS A 230 -8.51 -10.34 10.99
C HIS A 230 -9.62 -11.25 10.46
N VAL A 231 -9.77 -11.37 9.13
CA VAL A 231 -10.81 -12.19 8.49
C VAL A 231 -10.65 -13.68 8.84
N SER A 232 -9.42 -14.18 8.83
CA SER A 232 -9.14 -15.57 9.21
C SER A 232 -9.41 -15.82 10.70
N GLY A 233 -9.07 -14.88 11.58
CA GLY A 233 -9.43 -14.92 13.00
C GLY A 233 -10.93 -14.98 13.21
N LYS A 234 -11.69 -14.09 12.55
CA LYS A 234 -13.17 -14.07 12.60
C LYS A 234 -13.78 -15.38 12.13
N ARG A 235 -13.32 -15.91 10.99
CA ARG A 235 -13.81 -17.20 10.45
C ARG A 235 -13.52 -18.37 11.40
N ARG A 236 -12.36 -18.40 12.06
CA ARG A 236 -12.02 -19.41 13.07
C ARG A 236 -12.93 -19.31 14.28
N ALA A 237 -13.14 -18.11 14.81
CA ALA A 237 -14.03 -17.88 15.95
C ALA A 237 -15.48 -18.31 15.63
N GLU A 238 -15.99 -17.96 14.46
CA GLU A 238 -17.32 -18.41 14.01
C GLU A 238 -17.42 -19.94 13.87
N MET A 239 -16.39 -20.57 13.32
CA MET A 239 -16.35 -22.03 13.18
C MET A 239 -16.37 -22.72 14.54
N GLN A 240 -15.58 -22.23 15.51
CA GLN A 240 -15.59 -22.76 16.87
C GLN A 240 -16.94 -22.54 17.56
N ARG A 241 -17.57 -21.37 17.38
CA ARG A 241 -18.91 -21.09 17.90
C ARG A 241 -19.97 -22.03 17.32
N LYS A 242 -19.96 -22.25 16.00
CA LYS A 242 -20.87 -23.21 15.33
C LYS A 242 -20.63 -24.63 15.82
N ARG A 243 -19.37 -25.03 15.90
CA ARG A 243 -18.96 -26.33 16.44
C ARG A 243 -19.52 -26.52 17.85
N ARG A 244 -19.31 -25.54 18.75
CA ARG A 244 -19.83 -25.55 20.11
C ARG A 244 -21.35 -25.70 20.16
N GLN A 245 -22.10 -24.90 19.41
CA GLN A 245 -23.57 -24.99 19.34
C GLN A 245 -24.07 -26.35 18.85
N ILE A 246 -23.29 -27.03 18.00
CA ILE A 246 -23.56 -28.40 17.58
C ILE A 246 -23.32 -29.33 18.78
N PHE A 247 -22.14 -29.29 19.40
CA PHE A 247 -21.84 -30.14 20.58
C PHE A 247 -22.85 -29.97 21.71
N GLU A 248 -23.23 -28.74 22.07
CA GLU A 248 -24.24 -28.48 23.11
C GLU A 248 -25.59 -29.15 22.82
N ARG A 249 -26.00 -29.23 21.55
CA ARG A 249 -27.22 -29.93 21.12
C ARG A 249 -27.10 -31.45 21.21
N TYR A 250 -25.92 -32.03 20.98
CA TYR A 250 -25.70 -33.48 20.99
C TYR A 250 -25.33 -34.04 22.37
N ILE A 251 -24.83 -33.22 23.30
CA ILE A 251 -24.44 -33.67 24.66
C ILE A 251 -25.56 -34.44 25.37
N PRO A 252 -26.83 -33.98 25.36
CA PRO A 252 -27.91 -34.71 26.03
C PRO A 252 -28.13 -36.12 25.47
N GLU A 253 -28.12 -36.27 24.15
CA GLU A 253 -28.30 -37.55 23.47
C GLU A 253 -27.13 -38.51 23.77
N VAL A 254 -25.89 -38.02 23.67
CA VAL A 254 -24.70 -38.82 23.96
C VAL A 254 -24.69 -39.29 25.42
N ALA A 255 -25.13 -38.44 26.36
CA ALA A 255 -25.23 -38.82 27.76
C ALA A 255 -26.30 -39.90 28.01
N ASN A 256 -27.43 -39.86 27.31
CA ASN A 256 -28.47 -40.87 27.40
C ASN A 256 -27.99 -42.22 26.83
N SER A 257 -27.34 -42.23 25.65
CA SER A 257 -26.79 -43.46 25.07
C SER A 257 -25.67 -44.08 25.93
N LEU A 258 -24.83 -43.26 26.54
CA LEU A 258 -23.78 -43.74 27.47
C LEU A 258 -24.36 -44.30 28.78
N GLN A 259 -25.51 -43.78 29.23
CA GLN A 259 -26.24 -44.36 30.35
C GLN A 259 -26.78 -45.75 30.00
N GLU A 260 -27.36 -45.93 28.81
CA GLU A 260 -27.88 -47.23 28.36
C GLU A 260 -26.78 -48.28 28.15
N LEU A 261 -25.65 -47.89 27.54
CA LEU A 261 -24.59 -48.83 27.16
C LEU A 261 -23.60 -49.15 28.30
N ALA A 262 -23.23 -48.14 29.10
CA ALA A 262 -22.16 -48.26 30.09
C ALA A 262 -22.66 -48.13 31.54
N ASN A 263 -23.98 -48.05 31.76
CA ASN A 263 -24.63 -47.84 33.06
C ASN A 263 -24.07 -46.62 33.82
N ALA A 264 -23.52 -45.65 33.09
CA ALA A 264 -22.95 -44.43 33.64
C ALA A 264 -24.06 -43.42 33.96
N LYS A 265 -23.96 -42.71 35.10
CA LYS A 265 -24.95 -41.67 35.44
C LYS A 265 -24.89 -40.52 34.43
N ALA A 266 -25.97 -40.31 33.67
CA ALA A 266 -26.05 -39.28 32.63
C ALA A 266 -25.70 -37.87 33.14
N ASP A 267 -26.04 -37.52 34.38
CA ASP A 267 -25.74 -36.21 34.96
C ASP A 267 -24.25 -35.95 35.18
N ILE A 268 -23.47 -37.00 35.45
CA ILE A 268 -22.00 -36.90 35.60
C ILE A 268 -21.35 -36.72 34.23
N VAL A 269 -21.84 -37.44 33.23
CA VAL A 269 -21.34 -37.38 31.85
C VAL A 269 -21.64 -36.01 31.23
N LYS A 270 -22.88 -35.50 31.38
CA LYS A 270 -23.26 -34.15 30.91
C LYS A 270 -22.32 -33.09 31.49
N ARG A 271 -22.12 -33.08 32.81
CA ARG A 271 -21.28 -32.10 33.50
C ARG A 271 -19.84 -32.13 33.00
N LYS A 272 -19.23 -33.31 32.87
CA LYS A 272 -17.87 -33.46 32.34
C LYS A 272 -17.74 -32.99 30.89
N LEU A 273 -18.75 -33.26 30.06
CA LEU A 273 -18.75 -32.81 28.66
C LEU A 273 -18.92 -31.30 28.54
N PHE A 274 -19.73 -30.67 29.40
CA PHE A 274 -19.83 -29.21 29.47
C PHE A 274 -18.54 -28.56 29.97
N GLU A 275 -17.90 -29.10 31.01
CA GLU A 275 -16.59 -28.63 31.50
C GLU A 275 -15.48 -28.72 30.43
N MET A 276 -15.51 -29.75 29.57
CA MET A 276 -14.57 -29.88 28.45
C MET A 276 -14.74 -28.79 27.37
N ILE A 277 -15.95 -28.27 27.20
CA ILE A 277 -16.24 -27.22 26.21
C ILE A 277 -15.79 -25.86 26.73
N GLU A 278 -15.99 -25.57 28.02
CA GLU A 278 -15.61 -24.30 28.64
C GLU A 278 -14.09 -24.08 28.64
N LYS A 279 -13.29 -25.14 28.85
CA LYS A 279 -11.82 -25.06 28.85
C LYS A 279 -11.19 -24.71 27.49
N LYS A 280 -11.94 -24.75 26.38
CA LYS A 280 -11.46 -24.48 25.01
C LYS A 280 -11.87 -23.12 24.46
N GLN A 281 -12.32 -22.20 25.32
CA GLN A 281 -12.75 -20.88 24.90
C GLN A 281 -11.55 -20.06 24.40
N ILE A 282 -11.54 -19.76 23.10
CA ILE A 282 -10.56 -18.86 22.48
C ILE A 282 -11.33 -17.61 22.03
N THR A 283 -10.94 -16.45 22.55
CA THR A 283 -11.49 -15.16 22.13
C THR A 283 -10.98 -14.75 20.75
N ILE A 284 -11.67 -13.81 20.09
CA ILE A 284 -11.26 -13.30 18.76
C ILE A 284 -9.86 -12.68 18.84
N GLU A 285 -9.52 -12.06 19.97
CA GLU A 285 -8.21 -11.46 20.24
C GLU A 285 -7.11 -12.53 20.32
N GLU A 286 -7.32 -13.60 21.09
CA GLU A 286 -6.41 -14.76 21.18
C GLU A 286 -6.25 -15.49 19.83
N ALA A 287 -7.34 -15.68 19.08
CA ALA A 287 -7.29 -16.32 17.76
C ALA A 287 -6.53 -15.47 16.71
N VAL A 288 -6.52 -14.14 16.88
CA VAL A 288 -5.71 -13.21 16.08
C VAL A 288 -4.25 -13.21 16.56
N GLU A 289 -3.98 -13.38 17.86
CA GLU A 289 -2.60 -13.49 18.38
C GLU A 289 -1.92 -14.81 18.02
N ASP A 290 -2.62 -15.94 18.00
CA ASP A 290 -2.08 -17.23 17.57
C ASP A 290 -1.53 -17.21 16.13
N VAL A 291 -2.10 -16.37 15.26
CA VAL A 291 -1.60 -16.19 13.87
C VAL A 291 -0.25 -15.46 13.84
N LYS A 292 0.04 -14.62 14.85
CA LYS A 292 1.34 -13.95 15.02
C LYS A 292 2.42 -15.00 15.32
N GLU A 293 2.17 -15.91 16.25
CA GLU A 293 3.15 -16.94 16.67
C GLU A 293 3.32 -18.06 15.63
N GLY A 294 2.25 -18.47 14.94
CA GLY A 294 2.29 -19.54 13.94
C GLY A 294 3.08 -19.20 12.65
N SER A 295 3.34 -17.92 12.37
CA SER A 295 4.18 -17.51 11.23
C SER A 295 5.68 -17.40 11.56
N GLY A 296 6.04 -17.55 12.85
CA GLY A 296 7.43 -17.48 13.33
C GLY A 296 8.07 -18.83 13.69
N ARG A 297 7.34 -19.96 13.65
CA ARG A 297 7.89 -21.28 14.01
C ARG A 297 8.06 -22.20 12.78
N LYS A 298 9.35 -22.38 12.43
CA LYS A 298 9.99 -23.52 11.76
C LYS A 298 9.71 -23.79 10.27
N VAL A 299 10.46 -23.10 9.40
CA VAL A 299 11.07 -23.72 8.21
C VAL A 299 12.48 -24.15 8.64
N GLY A 300 12.65 -25.41 9.02
CA GLY A 300 13.95 -25.93 9.45
C GLY A 300 13.81 -26.98 10.54
N GLU A 301 13.24 -28.13 10.18
CA GLU A 301 13.39 -29.43 10.85
C GLU A 301 12.55 -30.43 10.04
N ALA A 302 13.07 -30.79 8.87
CA ALA A 302 12.62 -31.92 8.10
C ALA A 302 13.86 -32.50 7.42
N ARG A 303 14.56 -33.35 8.17
CA ARG A 303 15.50 -34.41 7.73
C ARG A 303 16.32 -34.85 8.92
N GLU A 304 16.04 -36.06 9.39
CA GLU A 304 16.94 -37.06 9.99
C GLU A 304 16.15 -37.92 10.97
N GLU A 305 15.26 -38.77 10.44
CA GLU A 305 14.92 -40.04 11.08
C GLU A 305 14.73 -41.06 9.95
N ASP A 306 15.86 -41.52 9.42
CA ASP A 306 16.03 -42.73 8.63
C ASP A 306 17.47 -43.20 8.91
N SER A 307 17.68 -43.90 10.03
CA SER A 307 18.75 -44.90 10.29
C SER A 307 18.89 -45.16 11.79
N GLU A 308 18.28 -46.24 12.26
CA GLU A 308 18.88 -47.37 13.02
C GLU A 308 17.78 -48.27 13.61
#